data_AF-A0AA89BYV4-F1
#
_entry.id   AF-A0AA89BYV4-F1
#
_cell.length_a   1.000
_cell.length_b   1.000
_cell.length_c   1.000
_cell.angle_alpha   90.00
_cell.angle_beta   90.00
_cell.angle_gamma   90.00
#
_symmetry.space_group_name_H-M   'P 1'
#
loop_
_entity.id
_entity.type
_entity.pdbx_description
1 polymer ?
#
loop_
_entity_poly.entity_id
_entity_poly.type
_entity_poly.pdbx_seq_one_letter_code
_entity_poly.pdbx_strand_id
1 'polypeptide(L)'
;MVSTVLVMFLLSQKYVYYTKHEEDTIPPSRYMYTPLPNTTWIHFNDTDFRYPIDTNMTELAYRILRNETTDISIINPHPFRYIHNPESLCSSKRTNSHLPLLILIKSSVPHFDLRNAIRRTWGRKLKKSPKYEMAFLLGYLNHHQHLIDNEHYKNGDIIQEDFIDAYWNNTYKTIMAYNWAVEYCSIAHTVLFLDDDMFINPYNLDIYVSEIERKEEEDVYSGVLLEILTPIRDIKSKWAVQYQEYPYDSYPRYLAGSVMFVSMSIVQIFKTIFPYVKYLKLDDVYLGIVAHKLNIQPKETPHLDNANLRNFTNLSILIANHGFKDSNLYIKTYFELFDHNA
;
A
#
# COMPACT_ATOMS: atom_id res chain seq x y z
N MET A 1 47.69 1.36 33.31
CA MET A 1 47.15 0.29 32.44
C MET A 1 45.82 0.78 31.91
N VAL A 2 45.81 1.17 30.64
CA VAL A 2 44.64 1.58 29.88
C VAL A 2 44.21 0.35 29.09
N SER A 3 42.92 -0.03 29.14
CA SER A 3 42.30 -0.84 28.08
C SER A 3 40.77 -0.75 28.20
N THR A 4 40.16 0.21 27.50
CA THR A 4 39.33 0.04 26.29
C THR A 4 37.99 -0.70 26.52
N VAL A 5 36.93 0.11 26.57
CA VAL A 5 35.53 -0.30 26.43
C VAL A 5 35.28 -0.65 24.97
N LEU A 6 34.91 -1.90 24.68
CA LEU A 6 34.47 -2.33 23.36
C LEU A 6 32.93 -2.21 23.30
N VAL A 7 32.45 -1.15 22.66
CA VAL A 7 31.05 -1.00 22.26
C VAL A 7 30.82 -1.92 21.07
N MET A 8 30.14 -3.05 21.26
CA MET A 8 29.63 -3.85 20.14
C MET A 8 28.31 -3.26 19.64
N PHE A 9 28.36 -2.68 18.44
CA PHE A 9 27.17 -2.42 17.63
C PHE A 9 26.53 -3.76 17.25
N LEU A 10 25.33 -4.04 17.77
CA LEU A 10 24.49 -5.11 17.27
C LEU A 10 23.81 -4.65 15.98
N LEU A 11 24.34 -5.09 14.84
CA LEU A 11 23.62 -5.12 13.58
C LEU A 11 22.46 -6.11 13.72
N SER A 12 21.25 -5.63 13.97
CA SER A 12 20.05 -6.46 13.94
C SER A 12 19.73 -6.80 12.48
N GLN A 13 20.06 -8.03 12.06
CA GLN A 13 19.42 -8.62 10.90
C GLN A 13 17.92 -8.73 11.22
N LYS A 14 17.10 -7.87 10.59
CA LYS A 14 15.64 -7.94 10.65
C LYS A 14 15.18 -9.21 9.93
N TYR A 15 15.12 -10.33 10.65
CA TYR A 15 14.43 -11.53 10.16
C TYR A 15 12.91 -11.28 10.24
N VAL A 16 12.27 -11.13 9.08
CA VAL A 16 10.80 -11.15 9.00
C VAL A 16 10.36 -12.60 9.15
N TYR A 17 9.91 -12.97 10.35
CA TYR A 17 9.30 -14.27 10.59
C TYR A 17 7.87 -14.26 10.05
N TYR A 18 7.66 -14.87 8.88
CA TYR A 18 6.31 -15.14 8.36
C TYR A 18 5.70 -16.31 9.15
N THR A 19 4.91 -15.99 10.19
CA THR A 19 4.13 -17.02 10.90
C THR A 19 2.93 -17.44 10.05
N LYS A 20 2.85 -18.76 9.81
CA LYS A 20 1.81 -19.42 9.02
C LYS A 20 0.54 -19.58 9.85
N HIS A 21 -0.37 -18.60 9.86
CA HIS A 21 -1.76 -18.81 10.29
C HIS A 21 -2.71 -17.79 9.65
N GLU A 22 -3.53 -18.27 8.71
CA GLU A 22 -4.98 -18.04 8.56
C GLU A 22 -5.41 -18.63 7.21
N GLU A 23 -6.41 -19.52 7.25
CA GLU A 23 -6.98 -20.22 6.10
C GLU A 23 -7.95 -19.29 5.35
N ASP A 24 -7.41 -18.46 4.46
CA ASP A 24 -8.19 -17.92 3.36
C ASP A 24 -8.30 -19.00 2.28
N THR A 25 -9.51 -19.50 2.05
CA THR A 25 -9.79 -20.54 1.06
C THR A 25 -9.29 -20.10 -0.31
N ILE A 26 -8.34 -20.85 -0.87
CA ILE A 26 -7.77 -20.65 -2.20
C ILE A 26 -8.88 -20.84 -3.25
N PRO A 27 -9.31 -19.80 -4.00
CA PRO A 27 -10.14 -20.04 -5.16
C PRO A 27 -9.29 -20.71 -6.26
N PRO A 28 -9.80 -21.73 -6.96
CA PRO A 28 -9.07 -22.34 -8.07
C PRO A 28 -8.90 -21.31 -9.19
N SER A 29 -7.68 -20.82 -9.41
CA SER A 29 -7.39 -19.93 -10.52
C SER A 29 -7.47 -20.72 -11.83
N ARG A 30 -8.48 -20.40 -12.65
CA ARG A 30 -8.70 -20.98 -13.98
C ARG A 30 -7.89 -20.22 -15.03
N TYR A 31 -6.58 -20.15 -14.86
CA TYR A 31 -5.67 -19.66 -15.89
C TYR A 31 -4.65 -20.77 -16.18
N MET A 32 -5.03 -21.70 -17.05
CA MET A 32 -4.08 -22.65 -17.65
C MET A 32 -3.26 -21.90 -18.71
N TYR A 33 -2.14 -21.30 -18.30
CA TYR A 33 -1.10 -20.91 -19.22
C TYR A 33 -0.11 -22.08 -19.35
N THR A 34 0.22 -22.42 -20.60
CA THR A 34 1.21 -23.44 -20.97
C THR A 34 2.51 -23.25 -20.17
N PRO A 35 2.97 -24.27 -19.42
CA PRO A 35 4.20 -24.15 -18.67
C PRO A 35 5.38 -24.01 -19.63
N LEU A 36 6.17 -22.96 -19.45
CA LEU A 36 7.52 -22.91 -20.00
C LEU A 36 8.34 -24.07 -19.39
N PRO A 37 9.26 -24.69 -20.15
CA PRO A 37 10.02 -25.85 -19.69
C PRO A 37 10.73 -25.58 -18.36
N ASN A 38 10.74 -26.60 -17.49
CA ASN A 38 11.42 -26.58 -16.21
C ASN A 38 12.85 -26.02 -16.33
N THR A 39 13.20 -25.09 -15.42
CA THR A 39 14.55 -24.62 -14.99
C THR A 39 15.14 -23.29 -15.47
N THR A 40 14.48 -22.42 -16.23
CA THR A 40 15.07 -21.09 -16.52
C THR A 40 14.59 -20.02 -15.55
N TRP A 41 15.09 -20.05 -14.31
CA TRP A 41 15.05 -18.86 -13.45
C TRP A 41 16.15 -17.90 -13.91
N ILE A 42 15.92 -16.59 -13.74
CA ILE A 42 16.89 -15.55 -14.09
C ILE A 42 17.49 -15.02 -12.78
N HIS A 43 18.81 -14.88 -12.71
CA HIS A 43 19.43 -14.23 -11.57
C HIS A 43 19.06 -12.74 -11.57
N PHE A 44 18.52 -12.24 -10.46
CA PHE A 44 18.22 -10.83 -10.33
C PHE A 44 19.51 -10.00 -10.34
N ASN A 45 19.57 -9.03 -11.25
CA ASN A 45 20.62 -8.04 -11.33
C ASN A 45 19.95 -6.69 -11.54
N ASP A 46 20.24 -5.72 -10.66
CA ASP A 46 19.66 -4.38 -10.70
C ASP A 46 19.83 -3.70 -12.08
N THR A 47 20.94 -4.00 -12.76
CA THR A 47 21.30 -3.41 -14.06
C THR A 47 20.71 -4.14 -15.28
N ASP A 48 20.19 -5.36 -15.11
CA ASP A 48 19.66 -6.20 -16.19
C ASP A 48 18.24 -6.71 -15.86
N PHE A 49 17.39 -5.80 -15.40
CA PHE A 49 16.01 -6.11 -15.02
C PHE A 49 15.01 -5.87 -16.16
N ARG A 50 14.69 -6.94 -16.89
CA ARG A 50 13.81 -6.96 -18.06
C ARG A 50 12.52 -7.71 -17.75
N TYR A 51 11.62 -7.04 -17.03
CA TYR A 51 10.32 -7.58 -16.67
C TYR A 51 9.20 -6.59 -16.96
N PRO A 52 8.09 -7.01 -17.60
CA PRO A 52 8.02 -7.95 -18.74
C PRO A 52 8.49 -7.32 -20.07
N ILE A 53 8.58 -5.98 -20.09
CA ILE A 53 8.95 -5.16 -21.23
C ILE A 53 10.31 -4.54 -20.91
N ASP A 54 11.24 -4.70 -21.84
CA ASP A 54 12.57 -4.10 -21.80
C ASP A 54 12.51 -2.71 -22.46
N THR A 55 12.17 -1.69 -21.67
CA THR A 55 12.10 -0.30 -22.10
C THR A 55 12.46 0.63 -20.95
N ASN A 56 12.90 1.84 -21.28
CA ASN A 56 13.11 2.90 -20.30
C ASN A 56 11.74 3.44 -19.84
N MET A 57 11.23 2.90 -18.74
CA MET A 57 9.91 3.26 -18.21
C MET A 57 9.87 4.72 -17.73
N THR A 58 10.99 5.27 -17.25
CA THR A 58 11.08 6.69 -16.89
C THR A 58 10.82 7.57 -18.10
N GLU A 59 11.51 7.31 -19.23
CA GLU A 59 11.30 8.06 -20.47
C GLU A 59 9.87 7.86 -21.01
N LEU A 60 9.37 6.62 -21.01
CA LEU A 60 8.00 6.32 -21.43
C LEU A 60 6.98 7.14 -20.63
N ALA A 61 7.14 7.19 -19.30
CA ALA A 61 6.25 7.93 -18.43
C ALA A 61 6.26 9.44 -18.75
N TYR A 62 7.43 10.04 -18.93
CA TYR A 62 7.52 11.47 -19.30
C TYR A 62 6.98 11.77 -20.69
N ARG A 63 7.10 10.85 -21.65
CA ARG A 63 6.48 11.00 -22.97
C ARG A 63 4.95 10.97 -22.89
N ILE A 64 4.40 10.03 -22.11
CA ILE A 64 2.95 9.94 -21.89
C ILE A 64 2.42 11.20 -21.18
N LEU A 65 3.10 11.68 -20.15
CA LEU A 65 2.74 12.91 -19.45
C LEU A 65 2.78 14.16 -20.36
N ARG A 66 3.60 14.15 -21.42
CA ARG A 66 3.65 15.18 -22.46
C ARG A 66 2.63 14.97 -23.60
N ASN A 67 1.73 13.98 -23.48
CA ASN A 67 0.79 13.57 -24.52
C ASN A 67 1.45 13.17 -25.85
N GLU A 68 2.66 12.61 -25.80
CA GLU A 68 3.35 12.09 -26.98
C GLU A 68 2.85 10.68 -27.33
N THR A 69 2.82 10.36 -28.63
CA THR A 69 2.46 9.02 -29.10
C THR A 69 3.53 8.00 -28.72
N THR A 70 3.11 6.82 -28.27
CA THR A 70 3.99 5.69 -27.94
C THR A 70 3.63 4.48 -28.79
N ASP A 71 4.63 3.68 -29.16
CA ASP A 71 4.52 2.43 -29.90
C ASP A 71 4.39 1.21 -28.97
N ILE A 72 4.51 1.43 -27.66
CA ILE A 72 4.44 0.39 -26.63
C ILE A 72 2.98 0.10 -26.31
N SER A 73 2.60 -1.17 -26.44
CA SER A 73 1.24 -1.62 -26.14
C SER A 73 1.00 -1.74 -24.63
N ILE A 74 -0.20 -1.38 -24.21
CA ILE A 74 -0.70 -1.64 -22.85
C ILE A 74 -0.80 -3.15 -22.64
N ILE A 75 -0.31 -3.64 -21.50
CA ILE A 75 -0.34 -5.05 -21.12
C ILE A 75 -1.23 -5.34 -19.90
N ASN A 76 -1.49 -4.35 -19.04
CA ASN A 76 -2.42 -4.49 -17.91
C ASN A 76 -3.45 -3.36 -17.96
N PRO A 77 -4.46 -3.48 -18.82
CA PRO A 77 -5.59 -2.57 -18.74
C PRO A 77 -6.26 -2.71 -17.35
N HIS A 78 -6.80 -1.62 -16.84
CA HIS A 78 -7.60 -1.58 -15.62
C HIS A 78 -9.03 -1.15 -15.96
N PRO A 79 -9.84 -2.02 -16.60
CA PRO A 79 -11.13 -1.64 -17.20
C PRO A 79 -12.30 -1.67 -16.19
N PHE A 80 -12.02 -1.42 -14.91
CA PHE A 80 -13.01 -1.46 -13.85
C PHE A 80 -13.73 -0.12 -13.71
N ARG A 81 -14.95 -0.16 -13.17
CA ARG A 81 -15.80 1.01 -12.99
C ARG A 81 -16.05 1.26 -11.52
N TYR A 82 -16.05 2.53 -11.13
CA TYR A 82 -16.43 2.93 -9.79
C TYR A 82 -17.93 2.65 -9.56
N ILE A 83 -18.22 1.79 -8.57
CA ILE A 83 -19.56 1.57 -8.01
C ILE A 83 -19.88 2.67 -7.00
N HIS A 84 -18.89 3.01 -6.17
CA HIS A 84 -18.96 4.11 -5.21
C HIS A 84 -17.76 5.03 -5.41
N ASN A 85 -18.05 6.32 -5.56
CA ASN A 85 -17.04 7.37 -5.67
C ASN A 85 -17.51 8.57 -4.83
N PRO A 86 -16.89 8.82 -3.66
CA PRO A 86 -17.39 9.82 -2.72
C PRO A 86 -17.07 11.25 -3.18
N GLU A 87 -18.03 11.90 -3.86
CA GLU A 87 -17.86 13.25 -4.44
C GLU A 87 -17.50 14.35 -3.43
N SER A 88 -17.78 14.15 -2.15
CA SER A 88 -17.45 15.13 -1.11
C SER A 88 -15.96 15.18 -0.79
N LEU A 89 -15.24 14.07 -0.94
CA LEU A 89 -13.81 14.00 -0.61
C LEU A 89 -13.01 14.81 -1.62
N CYS A 90 -12.05 15.58 -1.10
CA CYS A 90 -11.16 16.43 -1.92
C CYS A 90 -11.88 17.43 -2.84
N SER A 91 -13.17 17.73 -2.58
CA SER A 91 -13.94 18.69 -3.36
C SER A 91 -13.42 20.12 -3.16
N SER A 92 -13.40 20.88 -4.26
CA SER A 92 -12.88 22.24 -4.41
C SER A 92 -13.58 23.33 -3.58
N LYS A 93 -14.49 22.96 -2.68
CA LYS A 93 -15.07 23.86 -1.66
C LYS A 93 -14.11 24.17 -0.52
N ARG A 94 -12.93 23.53 -0.47
CA ARG A 94 -11.84 23.90 0.44
C ARG A 94 -11.19 25.19 -0.08
N THR A 95 -11.26 26.25 0.72
CA THR A 95 -10.63 27.56 0.45
C THR A 95 -9.11 27.49 0.35
N ASN A 96 -8.51 26.38 0.76
CA ASN A 96 -7.10 26.07 0.61
C ASN A 96 -6.94 24.96 -0.43
N SER A 97 -6.23 25.26 -1.52
CA SER A 97 -5.88 24.36 -2.62
C SER A 97 -4.83 23.30 -2.26
N HIS A 98 -4.57 23.08 -0.97
CA HIS A 98 -3.48 22.23 -0.48
C HIS A 98 -4.02 21.27 0.59
N LEU A 99 -3.92 19.97 0.31
CA LEU A 99 -4.22 18.90 1.25
C LEU A 99 -2.90 18.23 1.66
N PRO A 100 -2.42 18.40 2.90
CA PRO A 100 -1.17 17.79 3.37
C PRO A 100 -1.12 16.26 3.18
N LEU A 101 -2.18 15.55 3.60
CA LEU A 101 -2.19 14.09 3.54
C LEU A 101 -3.56 13.53 3.16
N LEU A 102 -3.60 12.73 2.09
CA LEU A 102 -4.69 11.83 1.75
C LEU A 102 -4.40 10.44 2.35
N ILE A 103 -5.37 9.83 3.01
CA ILE A 103 -5.24 8.51 3.63
C ILE A 103 -6.14 7.51 2.90
N LEU A 104 -5.55 6.52 2.24
CA LEU A 104 -6.28 5.49 1.50
C LEU A 104 -6.06 4.13 2.16
N ILE A 105 -7.14 3.55 2.68
CA ILE A 105 -7.12 2.35 3.51
C ILE A 105 -7.64 1.17 2.70
N LYS A 106 -6.78 0.21 2.38
CA LYS A 106 -7.21 -1.08 1.82
C LYS A 106 -7.99 -1.85 2.87
N SER A 107 -9.24 -2.17 2.55
CA SER A 107 -10.11 -2.99 3.40
C SER A 107 -10.71 -4.11 2.57
N SER A 108 -11.25 -5.13 3.23
CA SER A 108 -12.04 -6.19 2.57
C SER A 108 -13.52 -5.92 2.78
N VAL A 109 -14.37 -6.22 1.80
CA VAL A 109 -15.84 -6.05 1.94
C VAL A 109 -16.39 -6.51 3.31
N PRO A 110 -16.05 -7.70 3.86
CA PRO A 110 -16.58 -8.17 5.14
C PRO A 110 -16.06 -7.42 6.39
N HIS A 111 -15.02 -6.58 6.28
CA HIS A 111 -14.35 -5.91 7.41
C HIS A 111 -15.10 -4.67 7.93
N PHE A 112 -16.43 -4.73 8.04
CA PHE A 112 -17.25 -3.63 8.54
C PHE A 112 -16.80 -3.13 9.93
N ASP A 113 -16.48 -4.06 10.83
CA ASP A 113 -16.10 -3.74 12.20
C ASP A 113 -14.72 -3.07 12.31
N LEU A 114 -13.76 -3.43 11.44
CA LEU A 114 -12.46 -2.78 11.39
C LEU A 114 -12.57 -1.35 10.84
N ARG A 115 -13.32 -1.16 9.73
CA ARG A 115 -13.61 0.19 9.22
C ARG A 115 -14.30 1.05 10.28
N ASN A 116 -15.27 0.49 11.00
CA ASN A 116 -15.93 1.20 12.10
C ASN A 116 -14.98 1.48 13.28
N ALA A 117 -14.09 0.57 13.65
CA ALA A 117 -13.07 0.80 14.67
C ALA A 117 -12.17 1.97 14.30
N ILE A 118 -11.67 2.02 13.06
CA ILE A 118 -10.89 3.16 12.54
C ILE A 118 -11.69 4.47 12.63
N ARG A 119 -12.95 4.47 12.15
CA ARG A 119 -13.84 5.65 12.23
C ARG A 119 -14.10 6.13 13.65
N ARG A 120 -14.09 5.24 14.64
CA ARG A 120 -14.33 5.56 16.07
C ARG A 120 -13.08 5.99 16.83
N THR A 121 -11.90 5.65 16.33
CA THR A 121 -10.61 5.85 17.00
C THR A 121 -9.81 6.99 16.35
N TRP A 122 -8.60 6.74 15.85
CA TRP A 122 -7.73 7.77 15.29
C TRP A 122 -8.33 8.44 14.05
N GLY A 123 -9.10 7.70 13.23
CA GLY A 123 -9.77 8.24 12.05
C GLY A 123 -10.74 9.37 12.40
N ARG A 124 -11.45 9.24 13.53
CA ARG A 124 -12.31 10.32 14.08
C ARG A 124 -11.53 11.58 14.36
N LYS A 125 -10.33 11.44 14.92
CA LYS A 125 -9.49 12.57 15.32
C LYS A 125 -8.92 13.28 14.09
N LEU A 126 -8.39 12.52 13.13
CA LEU A 126 -7.83 13.08 11.89
C LEU A 126 -8.90 13.79 11.06
N LYS A 127 -10.12 13.23 10.96
CA LYS A 127 -11.26 13.83 10.23
C LYS A 127 -11.69 15.21 10.75
N LYS A 128 -11.32 15.59 11.98
CA LYS A 128 -11.58 16.94 12.53
C LYS A 128 -10.62 18.00 12.00
N SER A 129 -9.48 17.61 11.43
CA SER A 129 -8.47 18.52 10.91
C SER A 129 -8.62 18.65 9.39
N PRO A 130 -8.55 19.88 8.83
CA PRO A 130 -8.57 20.07 7.39
C PRO A 130 -7.30 19.54 6.71
N LYS A 131 -6.27 19.14 7.47
CA LYS A 131 -5.03 18.59 6.89
C LYS A 131 -5.22 17.20 6.26
N TYR A 132 -6.30 16.51 6.60
CA TYR A 132 -6.50 15.11 6.26
C TYR A 132 -7.79 14.89 5.48
N GLU A 133 -7.72 13.96 4.53
CA GLU A 133 -8.87 13.26 3.96
C GLU A 133 -8.62 11.76 4.07
N MET A 134 -9.68 10.97 4.22
CA MET A 134 -9.57 9.53 4.45
C MET A 134 -10.68 8.77 3.73
N ALA A 135 -10.32 7.68 3.06
CA ALA A 135 -11.26 6.78 2.40
C ALA A 135 -10.84 5.31 2.53
N PHE A 136 -11.83 4.43 2.48
CA PHE A 136 -11.66 2.98 2.39
C PHE A 136 -11.78 2.52 0.94
N LEU A 137 -10.88 1.62 0.55
CA LEU A 137 -10.79 1.03 -0.79
C LEU A 137 -11.37 -0.38 -0.75
N LEU A 138 -12.39 -0.64 -1.56
CA LEU A 138 -13.06 -1.95 -1.63
C LEU A 138 -13.14 -2.46 -3.06
N GLY A 139 -13.11 -3.78 -3.22
CA GLY A 139 -13.62 -4.40 -4.45
C GLY A 139 -15.12 -4.68 -4.33
N TYR A 140 -15.62 -5.54 -5.21
CA TYR A 140 -17.00 -5.98 -5.27
C TYR A 140 -17.18 -7.40 -4.71
N LEU A 141 -18.25 -7.58 -3.94
CA LEU A 141 -18.68 -8.88 -3.45
C LEU A 141 -20.21 -8.95 -3.37
N ASN A 142 -20.82 -9.67 -4.31
CA ASN A 142 -22.27 -9.67 -4.54
C ASN A 142 -23.14 -9.83 -3.29
N HIS A 143 -22.82 -10.80 -2.42
CA HIS A 143 -23.66 -11.10 -1.24
C HIS A 143 -23.61 -10.03 -0.15
N HIS A 144 -22.61 -9.15 -0.16
CA HIS A 144 -22.46 -8.04 0.79
C HIS A 144 -22.74 -6.66 0.18
N GLN A 145 -22.98 -6.55 -1.13
CA GLN A 145 -23.05 -5.25 -1.80
C GLN A 145 -24.09 -4.31 -1.16
N HIS A 146 -25.30 -4.80 -0.88
CA HIS A 146 -26.35 -3.99 -0.24
C HIS A 146 -25.95 -3.43 1.15
N LEU A 147 -25.09 -4.13 1.89
CA LEU A 147 -24.55 -3.66 3.17
C LEU A 147 -23.49 -2.58 2.95
N ILE A 148 -22.66 -2.73 1.91
CA ILE A 148 -21.68 -1.73 1.49
C ILE A 148 -22.37 -0.47 0.98
N ASP A 149 -23.44 -0.59 0.18
CA ASP A 149 -24.23 0.55 -0.29
C ASP A 149 -24.77 1.37 0.88
N ASN A 150 -25.30 0.69 1.91
CA ASN A 150 -25.79 1.33 3.13
C ASN A 150 -24.65 1.94 3.98
N GLU A 151 -23.49 1.28 4.04
CA GLU A 151 -22.31 1.83 4.72
C GLU A 151 -21.80 3.09 4.02
N HIS A 152 -21.71 3.07 2.69
CA HIS A 152 -21.30 4.21 1.87
C HIS A 152 -22.30 5.36 2.03
N TYR A 153 -23.61 5.11 1.95
CA TYR A 153 -24.64 6.12 2.16
C TYR A 153 -24.52 6.82 3.52
N LYS A 154 -24.15 6.08 4.58
CA LYS A 154 -24.01 6.63 5.93
C LYS A 154 -22.71 7.40 6.15
N ASN A 155 -21.61 6.93 5.59
CA ASN A 155 -20.27 7.43 5.95
C ASN A 155 -19.62 8.29 4.86
N GLY A 156 -19.96 8.08 3.59
CA GLY A 156 -19.44 8.83 2.44
C GLY A 156 -17.93 8.69 2.24
N ASP A 157 -17.33 7.59 2.68
CA ASP A 157 -15.87 7.39 2.72
C ASP A 157 -15.43 6.08 2.08
N ILE A 158 -16.23 5.51 1.18
CA ILE A 158 -15.91 4.28 0.45
C ILE A 158 -15.67 4.60 -1.03
N ILE A 159 -14.51 4.21 -1.52
CA ILE A 159 -14.15 4.12 -2.94
C ILE A 159 -14.23 2.64 -3.31
N GLN A 160 -15.06 2.31 -4.30
CA GLN A 160 -15.30 0.93 -4.69
C GLN A 160 -15.31 0.79 -6.20
N GLU A 161 -14.59 -0.21 -6.72
CA GLU A 161 -14.67 -0.66 -8.11
C GLU A 161 -15.25 -2.08 -8.23
N ASP A 162 -15.67 -2.44 -9.45
CA ASP A 162 -16.37 -3.68 -9.77
C ASP A 162 -15.49 -4.94 -9.97
N PHE A 163 -14.20 -4.90 -9.59
CA PHE A 163 -13.36 -6.11 -9.53
C PHE A 163 -13.70 -6.96 -8.30
N ILE A 164 -13.53 -8.28 -8.38
CA ILE A 164 -13.79 -9.19 -7.25
C ILE A 164 -12.88 -8.85 -6.07
N ASP A 165 -13.47 -8.56 -4.90
CA ASP A 165 -12.69 -8.33 -3.68
C ASP A 165 -12.12 -9.64 -3.14
N ALA A 166 -10.83 -9.85 -3.38
CA ALA A 166 -10.08 -11.03 -2.95
C ALA A 166 -8.62 -10.64 -2.70
N TYR A 167 -7.94 -11.36 -1.81
CA TYR A 167 -6.54 -11.08 -1.45
C TYR A 167 -5.61 -11.03 -2.67
N TRP A 168 -5.70 -11.99 -3.59
CA TRP A 168 -4.88 -12.01 -4.81
C TRP A 168 -5.25 -10.95 -5.86
N ASN A 169 -6.33 -10.19 -5.62
CA ASN A 169 -6.74 -9.02 -6.38
C ASN A 169 -6.35 -7.69 -5.69
N ASN A 170 -5.58 -7.73 -4.60
CA ASN A 170 -5.12 -6.52 -3.91
C ASN A 170 -4.36 -5.57 -4.85
N THR A 171 -3.66 -6.09 -5.86
CA THR A 171 -2.97 -5.23 -6.84
C THR A 171 -3.97 -4.40 -7.66
N TYR A 172 -5.15 -4.92 -8.00
CA TYR A 172 -6.21 -4.09 -8.62
C TYR A 172 -6.69 -3.00 -7.67
N LYS A 173 -6.85 -3.32 -6.39
CA LYS A 173 -7.21 -2.34 -5.35
C LYS A 173 -6.15 -1.26 -5.16
N THR A 174 -4.86 -1.63 -5.27
CA THR A 174 -3.74 -0.69 -5.25
C THR A 174 -3.72 0.19 -6.49
N ILE A 175 -3.91 -0.36 -7.68
CA ILE A 175 -4.02 0.43 -8.92
C ILE A 175 -5.21 1.40 -8.83
N MET A 176 -6.37 0.94 -8.35
CA MET A 176 -7.56 1.77 -8.08
C MET A 176 -7.22 2.95 -7.15
N ALA A 177 -6.46 2.71 -6.07
CA ALA A 177 -6.12 3.73 -5.10
C ALA A 177 -5.29 4.88 -5.71
N TYR A 178 -4.26 4.52 -6.47
CA TYR A 178 -3.42 5.48 -7.19
C TYR A 178 -4.20 6.19 -8.30
N ASN A 179 -5.03 5.47 -9.07
CA ASN A 179 -5.89 6.06 -10.09
C ASN A 179 -6.81 7.12 -9.47
N TRP A 180 -7.50 6.76 -8.38
CA TRP A 180 -8.44 7.63 -7.71
C TRP A 180 -7.76 8.86 -7.12
N ALA A 181 -6.59 8.68 -6.49
CA ALA A 181 -5.82 9.78 -5.92
C ALA A 181 -5.47 10.85 -6.96
N VAL A 182 -5.03 10.43 -8.16
CA VAL A 182 -4.70 11.37 -9.25
C VAL A 182 -5.95 11.99 -9.87
N GLU A 183 -7.02 11.22 -10.06
CA GLU A 183 -8.21 11.68 -10.78
C GLU A 183 -9.14 12.55 -9.94
N TYR A 184 -9.25 12.26 -8.65
CA TYR A 184 -10.24 12.89 -7.77
C TYR A 184 -9.63 13.63 -6.58
N CYS A 185 -8.33 13.48 -6.31
CA CYS A 185 -7.67 14.13 -5.17
C CYS A 185 -6.24 14.62 -5.45
N SER A 186 -5.99 15.14 -6.65
CA SER A 186 -4.66 15.62 -7.06
C SER A 186 -4.12 16.81 -6.25
N ILE A 187 -4.95 17.41 -5.39
CA ILE A 187 -4.56 18.50 -4.47
C ILE A 187 -3.81 17.99 -3.23
N ALA A 188 -3.75 16.66 -3.03
CA ALA A 188 -2.97 16.08 -1.95
C ALA A 188 -1.47 16.23 -2.24
N HIS A 189 -0.68 16.59 -1.24
CA HIS A 189 0.78 16.59 -1.32
C HIS A 189 1.33 15.16 -1.20
N THR A 190 0.90 14.46 -0.15
CA THR A 190 1.30 13.08 0.14
C THR A 190 0.07 12.18 0.28
N VAL A 191 0.21 10.92 -0.12
CA VAL A 191 -0.77 9.85 0.08
C VAL A 191 -0.18 8.83 1.04
N LEU A 192 -0.91 8.52 2.10
CA LEU A 192 -0.64 7.40 3.00
C LEU A 192 -1.52 6.23 2.57
N PHE A 193 -0.89 5.16 2.10
CA PHE A 193 -1.55 3.87 1.86
C PHE A 193 -1.35 2.98 3.08
N LEU A 194 -2.41 2.36 3.58
CA LEU A 194 -2.33 1.37 4.65
C LEU A 194 -3.42 0.29 4.54
N ASP A 195 -3.23 -0.81 5.26
CA ASP A 195 -4.25 -1.85 5.46
C ASP A 195 -5.17 -1.53 6.67
N ASP A 196 -6.37 -2.11 6.71
CA ASP A 196 -7.38 -1.83 7.75
C ASP A 196 -7.09 -2.46 9.13
N ASP A 197 -6.03 -3.25 9.25
CA ASP A 197 -5.50 -3.82 10.50
C ASP A 197 -4.27 -3.06 11.03
N MET A 198 -4.00 -1.86 10.49
CA MET A 198 -2.95 -0.96 10.99
C MET A 198 -3.48 0.00 12.03
N PHE A 199 -2.87 0.04 13.21
CA PHE A 199 -3.09 1.08 14.22
C PHE A 199 -2.22 2.30 13.94
N ILE A 200 -2.82 3.50 14.01
CA ILE A 200 -2.12 4.77 13.80
C ILE A 200 -2.11 5.58 15.10
N ASN A 201 -0.94 6.09 15.46
CA ASN A 201 -0.81 7.14 16.45
C ASN A 201 -1.01 8.50 15.76
N PRO A 202 -2.16 9.18 15.98
CA PRO A 202 -2.50 10.39 15.23
C PRO A 202 -1.61 11.59 15.57
N TYR A 203 -0.91 11.59 16.71
CA TYR A 203 0.02 12.67 17.07
C TYR A 203 1.35 12.51 16.35
N ASN A 204 1.92 11.30 16.36
CA ASN A 204 3.17 11.02 15.67
C ASN A 204 3.01 11.15 14.14
N LEU A 205 1.83 10.78 13.61
CA LEU A 205 1.50 11.03 12.20
C LEU A 205 1.53 12.54 11.88
N ASP A 206 0.90 13.39 12.70
CA ASP A 206 0.84 14.84 12.43
C ASP A 206 2.22 15.50 12.47
N ILE A 207 3.10 15.05 13.38
CA ILE A 207 4.50 15.47 13.44
C ILE A 207 5.21 15.09 12.14
N TYR A 208 5.12 13.82 11.73
CA TYR A 208 5.80 13.33 10.53
C TYR A 208 5.32 14.01 9.24
N VAL A 209 4.00 14.21 9.09
CA VAL A 209 3.44 14.94 7.93
C VAL A 209 3.93 16.38 7.91
N SER A 210 3.94 17.05 9.06
CA SER A 210 4.44 18.43 9.16
C SER A 210 5.94 18.52 8.83
N GLU A 211 6.73 17.48 9.11
CA GLU A 211 8.14 17.41 8.72
C GLU A 211 8.34 17.25 7.22
N ILE A 212 7.53 16.42 6.56
CA ILE A 212 7.53 16.26 5.10
C ILE A 212 7.22 17.61 4.44
N GLU A 213 6.16 18.29 4.89
CA GLU A 213 5.78 19.61 4.34
C GLU A 213 6.87 20.66 4.56
N ARG A 214 7.45 20.73 5.76
CA ARG A 214 8.50 21.70 6.09
C ARG A 214 9.76 21.53 5.23
N LYS A 215 10.04 20.32 4.79
CA LYS A 215 11.20 20.01 3.95
C LYS A 215 10.90 20.10 2.45
N GLU A 216 9.63 20.31 2.08
CA GLU A 216 9.18 20.33 0.68
C GLU A 216 9.63 19.05 -0.05
N GLU A 217 9.50 17.88 0.60
CA GLU A 217 9.91 16.61 0.00
C GLU A 217 8.95 16.21 -1.13
N GLU A 218 9.38 16.40 -2.38
CA GLU A 218 8.58 16.04 -3.56
C GLU A 218 8.79 14.58 -4.00
N ASP A 219 9.77 13.85 -3.45
CA ASP A 219 10.17 12.49 -3.85
C ASP A 219 9.98 11.45 -2.72
N VAL A 220 8.87 11.57 -1.99
CA VAL A 220 8.53 10.65 -0.91
C VAL A 220 8.04 9.34 -1.49
N TYR A 221 8.83 8.28 -1.37
CA TYR A 221 8.40 6.90 -1.53
C TYR A 221 9.02 6.10 -0.38
N SER A 222 8.31 6.07 0.74
CA SER A 222 8.89 5.59 2.00
C SER A 222 7.92 4.80 2.85
N GLY A 223 8.42 3.86 3.65
CA GLY A 223 7.61 2.94 4.43
C GLY A 223 8.47 1.94 5.18
N VAL A 224 7.94 0.75 5.44
CA VAL A 224 8.77 -0.35 5.97
C VAL A 224 9.50 -1.04 4.82
N LEU A 225 10.81 -0.83 4.74
CA LEU A 225 11.67 -1.33 3.68
C LEU A 225 11.93 -2.82 3.86
N LEU A 226 11.54 -3.59 2.85
CA LEU A 226 11.86 -4.99 2.70
C LEU A 226 12.98 -5.10 1.67
N GLU A 227 14.13 -5.59 2.15
CA GLU A 227 15.29 -5.85 1.30
C GLU A 227 15.06 -7.09 0.43
N ILE A 228 16.02 -7.37 -0.46
CA ILE A 228 15.99 -8.40 -1.50
C ILE A 228 15.47 -9.74 -0.95
N LEU A 229 14.16 -9.97 -1.11
CA LEU A 229 13.50 -11.21 -0.71
C LEU A 229 13.40 -12.13 -1.93
N THR A 230 13.61 -13.42 -1.68
CA THR A 230 13.41 -14.47 -2.67
C THR A 230 11.91 -14.78 -2.80
N PRO A 231 11.35 -14.84 -4.02
CA PRO A 231 9.98 -15.26 -4.24
C PRO A 231 9.74 -16.67 -3.68
N ILE A 232 8.69 -16.83 -2.87
CA ILE A 232 8.30 -18.15 -2.39
C ILE A 232 7.72 -18.94 -3.57
N ARG A 233 8.31 -20.09 -3.89
CA ARG A 233 7.89 -20.92 -5.04
C ARG A 233 6.91 -22.05 -4.67
N ASP A 234 6.79 -22.38 -3.38
CA ASP A 234 5.84 -23.38 -2.90
C ASP A 234 4.39 -22.90 -3.07
N ILE A 235 3.63 -23.53 -3.96
CA ILE A 235 2.23 -23.21 -4.28
C ILE A 235 1.28 -23.29 -3.07
N LYS A 236 1.68 -23.96 -1.99
CA LYS A 236 0.91 -24.01 -0.74
C LYS A 236 1.01 -22.73 0.08
N SER A 237 1.98 -21.87 -0.22
CA SER A 237 2.11 -20.55 0.39
C SER A 237 1.10 -19.59 -0.21
N LYS A 238 0.41 -18.79 0.62
CA LYS A 238 -0.44 -17.70 0.12
C LYS A 238 0.35 -16.62 -0.64
N TRP A 239 1.66 -16.56 -0.41
CA TRP A 239 2.61 -15.65 -1.06
C TRP A 239 3.36 -16.32 -2.23
N ALA A 240 2.89 -17.47 -2.72
CA ALA A 240 3.55 -18.20 -3.78
C ALA A 240 3.56 -17.41 -5.09
N VAL A 241 4.72 -17.25 -5.70
CA VAL A 241 4.87 -16.68 -7.05
C VAL A 241 5.61 -17.69 -7.92
N GLN A 242 4.98 -18.14 -9.00
CA GLN A 242 5.58 -19.13 -9.89
C GLN A 242 6.56 -18.46 -10.88
N TYR A 243 7.48 -19.24 -11.46
CA TYR A 243 8.45 -18.70 -12.41
C TYR A 243 7.81 -18.12 -13.67
N GLN A 244 6.65 -18.65 -14.09
CA GLN A 244 5.86 -18.12 -15.21
C GLN A 244 5.23 -16.75 -14.89
N GLU A 245 4.94 -16.50 -13.60
CA GLU A 245 4.48 -15.20 -13.14
C GLU A 245 5.67 -14.23 -13.10
N TYR A 246 6.73 -14.60 -12.37
CA TYR A 246 7.94 -13.80 -12.19
C TYR A 246 9.22 -14.68 -12.25
N PRO A 247 10.05 -14.57 -13.31
CA PRO A 247 11.13 -15.51 -13.57
C PRO A 247 12.40 -15.26 -12.74
N TYR A 248 12.52 -14.11 -12.08
CA TYR A 248 13.73 -13.75 -11.35
C TYR A 248 13.81 -14.42 -9.97
N ASP A 249 15.01 -14.78 -9.52
CA ASP A 249 15.24 -15.42 -8.21
C ASP A 249 15.08 -14.48 -7.00
N SER A 250 15.00 -13.18 -7.23
CA SER A 250 14.85 -12.17 -6.17
C SER A 250 13.94 -11.03 -6.62
N TYR A 251 13.24 -10.41 -5.68
CA TYR A 251 12.53 -9.15 -5.92
C TYR A 251 13.48 -7.94 -5.80
N PRO A 252 13.23 -6.83 -6.54
CA PRO A 252 13.85 -5.56 -6.21
C PRO A 252 13.44 -5.11 -4.79
N ARG A 253 14.17 -4.14 -4.22
CA ARG A 253 13.78 -3.54 -2.93
C ARG A 253 12.36 -2.98 -3.02
N TYR A 254 11.55 -3.19 -1.99
CA TYR A 254 10.17 -2.75 -1.96
C TYR A 254 9.73 -2.36 -0.55
N LEU A 255 8.60 -1.67 -0.44
CA LEU A 255 7.99 -1.31 0.83
C LEU A 255 6.91 -2.32 1.17
N ALA A 256 6.78 -2.72 2.43
CA ALA A 256 5.69 -3.57 2.88
C ALA A 256 4.33 -2.92 2.56
N GLY A 257 3.38 -3.72 2.07
CA GLY A 257 2.06 -3.24 1.65
C GLY A 257 1.16 -2.70 2.77
N SER A 258 1.59 -2.87 4.01
CA SER A 258 0.85 -2.50 5.22
C SER A 258 0.82 -1.00 5.49
N VAL A 259 1.91 -0.28 5.20
CA VAL A 259 1.99 1.17 5.40
C VAL A 259 3.09 1.80 4.54
N MET A 260 2.72 2.81 3.76
CA MET A 260 3.66 3.60 2.96
C MET A 260 3.16 5.03 2.71
N PHE A 261 4.10 5.96 2.68
CA PHE A 261 3.92 7.35 2.28
C PHE A 261 4.45 7.53 0.87
N VAL A 262 3.65 8.17 0.03
CA VAL A 262 3.95 8.39 -1.39
C VAL A 262 3.59 9.82 -1.77
N SER A 263 4.53 10.62 -2.26
CA SER A 263 4.25 11.96 -2.77
C SER A 263 3.35 11.87 -4.01
N MET A 264 2.47 12.85 -4.20
CA MET A 264 1.52 12.84 -5.32
C MET A 264 2.22 12.83 -6.69
N SER A 265 3.41 13.41 -6.82
CA SER A 265 4.25 13.31 -8.01
C SER A 265 4.63 11.85 -8.33
N ILE A 266 4.96 11.06 -7.32
CA ILE A 266 5.24 9.62 -7.46
C ILE A 266 3.96 8.83 -7.72
N VAL A 267 2.84 9.20 -7.11
CA VAL A 267 1.53 8.59 -7.42
C VAL A 267 1.17 8.78 -8.90
N GLN A 268 1.38 9.99 -9.44
CA GLN A 268 1.13 10.31 -10.85
C GLN A 268 2.01 9.50 -11.82
N ILE A 269 3.32 9.41 -11.55
CA ILE A 269 4.23 8.67 -12.43
C ILE A 269 3.96 7.15 -12.34
N PHE A 270 3.60 6.61 -11.17
CA PHE A 270 3.20 5.22 -11.00
C PHE A 270 1.93 4.90 -11.78
N LYS A 271 0.87 5.71 -11.61
CA LYS A 271 -0.38 5.60 -12.38
C LYS A 271 -0.11 5.53 -13.88
N THR A 272 0.78 6.39 -14.36
CA THR A 272 1.14 6.49 -15.79
C THR A 272 1.73 5.19 -16.33
N ILE A 273 2.52 4.46 -15.52
CA ILE A 273 3.22 3.27 -15.99
C ILE A 273 2.53 1.94 -15.66
N PHE A 274 1.58 1.89 -14.72
CA PHE A 274 0.89 0.64 -14.35
C PHE A 274 0.39 -0.17 -15.56
N PRO A 275 -0.19 0.47 -16.62
CA PRO A 275 -0.61 -0.25 -17.82
C PRO A 275 0.51 -1.03 -18.53
N TYR A 276 1.78 -0.70 -18.29
CA TYR A 276 2.96 -1.22 -18.97
C TYR A 276 3.84 -2.15 -18.09
N VAL A 277 3.46 -2.41 -16.85
CA VAL A 277 4.21 -3.29 -15.93
C VAL A 277 3.36 -4.50 -15.55
N LYS A 278 3.77 -5.72 -15.95
CA LYS A 278 3.00 -6.99 -15.76
C LYS A 278 2.41 -7.07 -14.36
N TYR A 279 1.11 -7.31 -14.30
CA TYR A 279 0.39 -7.57 -13.06
C TYR A 279 1.06 -8.68 -12.26
N LEU A 280 1.21 -8.44 -10.95
CA LEU A 280 1.62 -9.45 -9.98
C LEU A 280 0.67 -9.35 -8.78
N LYS A 281 0.16 -10.48 -8.29
CA LYS A 281 -0.86 -10.53 -7.23
C LYS A 281 -0.40 -10.04 -5.84
N LEU A 282 0.91 -9.89 -5.64
CA LEU A 282 1.49 -9.29 -4.44
C LEU A 282 1.68 -7.80 -4.75
N ASP A 283 0.84 -6.96 -4.18
CA ASP A 283 0.73 -5.54 -4.52
C ASP A 283 1.96 -4.75 -4.09
N ASP A 284 2.54 -5.08 -2.94
CA ASP A 284 3.78 -4.50 -2.43
C ASP A 284 5.00 -4.81 -3.32
N VAL A 285 5.14 -6.07 -3.73
CA VAL A 285 6.16 -6.49 -4.69
C VAL A 285 5.91 -5.85 -6.07
N TYR A 286 4.66 -5.75 -6.50
CA TYR A 286 4.29 -5.09 -7.75
C TYR A 286 4.74 -3.61 -7.75
N LEU A 287 4.48 -2.88 -6.66
CA LEU A 287 4.97 -1.51 -6.49
C LEU A 287 6.50 -1.43 -6.44
N GLY A 288 7.17 -2.41 -5.83
CA GLY A 288 8.63 -2.54 -5.88
C GLY A 288 9.18 -2.65 -7.30
N ILE A 289 8.57 -3.50 -8.13
CA ILE A 289 8.92 -3.66 -9.55
C ILE A 289 8.70 -2.36 -10.32
N VAL A 290 7.56 -1.69 -10.09
CA VAL A 290 7.23 -0.40 -10.68
C VAL A 290 8.29 0.65 -10.31
N ALA A 291 8.61 0.78 -9.02
CA ALA A 291 9.60 1.73 -8.53
C ALA A 291 10.98 1.47 -9.14
N HIS A 292 11.42 0.21 -9.17
CA HIS A 292 12.70 -0.20 -9.76
C HIS A 292 12.79 0.19 -11.23
N LYS A 293 11.75 -0.08 -12.03
CA LYS A 293 11.75 0.28 -13.46
C LYS A 293 11.75 1.79 -13.71
N LEU A 294 11.24 2.57 -12.76
CA LEU A 294 11.25 4.03 -12.80
C LEU A 294 12.52 4.65 -12.20
N ASN A 295 13.46 3.83 -11.70
CA ASN A 295 14.63 4.26 -10.92
C ASN A 295 14.27 5.05 -9.64
N ILE A 296 13.09 4.79 -9.07
CA ILE A 296 12.63 5.37 -7.81
C ILE A 296 13.04 4.44 -6.66
N GLN A 297 13.80 4.97 -5.71
CA GLN A 297 14.34 4.19 -4.61
C GLN A 297 13.42 4.23 -3.38
N PRO A 298 12.96 3.08 -2.86
CA PRO A 298 12.19 3.04 -1.62
C PRO A 298 13.07 3.42 -0.42
N LYS A 299 12.55 4.29 0.44
CA LYS A 299 13.23 4.79 1.66
C LYS A 299 12.58 4.18 2.91
N GLU A 300 13.38 3.80 3.90
CA GLU A 300 12.86 3.37 5.21
C GLU A 300 12.31 4.60 5.97
N THR A 301 11.09 4.50 6.49
CA THR A 301 10.53 5.46 7.45
C THR A 301 10.68 4.89 8.87
N PRO A 302 11.39 5.56 9.79
CA PRO A 302 11.47 5.15 11.18
C PRO A 302 10.08 5.10 11.84
N HIS A 303 9.96 4.32 12.92
CA HIS A 303 8.74 4.26 13.74
C HIS A 303 7.49 3.71 13.03
N LEU A 304 7.66 3.03 11.90
CA LEU A 304 6.65 2.14 11.33
C LEU A 304 6.97 0.70 11.70
N ASP A 305 5.98 -0.02 12.20
CA ASP A 305 6.13 -1.44 12.50
C ASP A 305 5.23 -2.30 11.61
N ASN A 306 5.88 -3.22 10.88
CA ASN A 306 5.24 -4.24 10.05
C ASN A 306 5.31 -5.63 10.70
N ALA A 307 5.90 -5.74 11.89
CA ALA A 307 5.92 -7.01 12.58
C ALA A 307 4.54 -7.25 13.19
N ASN A 308 4.02 -8.48 13.06
CA ASN A 308 2.81 -8.96 13.76
C ASN A 308 3.06 -9.10 15.27
N LEU A 309 3.73 -8.11 15.87
CA LEU A 309 4.05 -8.08 17.26
C LEU A 309 2.80 -7.60 17.99
N ARG A 310 2.14 -8.53 18.67
CA ARG A 310 1.21 -8.24 19.78
C ARG A 310 1.91 -7.51 20.96
N ASN A 311 3.10 -6.96 20.75
CA ASN A 311 3.87 -6.23 21.74
C ASN A 311 3.52 -4.74 21.65
N PHE A 312 2.35 -4.39 22.19
CA PHE A 312 1.78 -3.04 22.21
C PHE A 312 2.52 -2.04 23.11
N THR A 313 3.69 -2.42 23.64
CA THR A 313 4.45 -1.62 24.61
C THR A 313 5.06 -0.34 24.05
N ASN A 314 5.13 -0.22 22.71
CA ASN A 314 5.77 0.91 22.03
C ASN A 314 4.81 1.77 21.18
N LEU A 315 3.48 1.61 21.32
CA LEU A 315 2.51 2.36 20.49
C LEU A 315 2.59 3.89 20.66
N SER A 316 3.11 4.37 21.79
CA SER A 316 3.32 5.80 22.04
C SER A 316 4.45 6.40 21.19
N ILE A 317 5.44 5.59 20.78
CA ILE A 317 6.59 6.03 19.96
C ILE A 317 6.41 5.72 18.47
N LEU A 318 5.53 4.80 18.11
CA LEU A 318 5.28 4.41 16.72
C LEU A 318 4.33 5.40 16.03
N ILE A 319 4.51 5.57 14.71
CA ILE A 319 3.51 6.22 13.84
C ILE A 319 2.43 5.21 13.49
N ALA A 320 2.83 4.00 13.10
CA ALA A 320 1.93 2.93 12.69
C ALA A 320 2.41 1.56 13.22
N ASN A 321 1.47 0.69 13.56
CA ASN A 321 1.74 -0.68 14.02
C ASN A 321 0.74 -1.67 13.42
N HIS A 322 1.26 -2.80 12.91
CA HIS A 322 0.48 -3.83 12.24
C HIS A 322 -0.16 -4.84 13.21
N GLY A 323 -1.28 -5.44 12.81
CA GLY A 323 -1.80 -6.68 13.41
C GLY A 323 -3.09 -6.52 14.21
N PHE A 324 -3.79 -5.40 14.09
CA PHE A 324 -5.05 -5.13 14.77
C PHE A 324 -6.27 -5.69 14.01
N LYS A 325 -6.33 -7.02 13.92
CA LYS A 325 -7.44 -7.74 13.26
C LYS A 325 -8.72 -7.84 14.11
N ASP A 326 -8.62 -7.62 15.41
CA ASP A 326 -9.76 -7.61 16.34
C ASP A 326 -10.16 -6.17 16.63
N SER A 327 -11.38 -5.80 16.21
CA SER A 327 -11.91 -4.43 16.35
C SER A 327 -12.13 -4.01 17.80
N ASN A 328 -12.40 -4.93 18.73
CA ASN A 328 -12.57 -4.61 20.15
C ASN A 328 -11.21 -4.32 20.78
N LEU A 329 -10.20 -5.14 20.50
CA LEU A 329 -8.83 -4.89 20.92
C LEU A 329 -8.34 -3.54 20.37
N TYR A 330 -8.59 -3.29 19.08
CA TYR A 330 -8.28 -2.03 18.41
C TYR A 330 -8.81 -0.82 19.19
N ILE A 331 -10.12 -0.81 19.44
CA ILE A 331 -10.80 0.31 20.10
C ILE A 331 -10.31 0.47 21.53
N LYS A 332 -10.21 -0.65 22.28
CA LYS A 332 -9.74 -0.65 23.66
C LYS A 332 -8.33 -0.07 23.77
N THR A 333 -7.39 -0.56 22.95
CA THR A 333 -6.00 -0.10 22.95
C THR A 333 -5.90 1.38 22.61
N TYR A 334 -6.70 1.88 21.66
CA TYR A 334 -6.70 3.31 21.33
C TYR A 334 -7.12 4.18 22.52
N PHE A 335 -8.21 3.83 23.19
CA PHE A 335 -8.71 4.61 24.31
C PHE A 335 -7.82 4.48 25.55
N GLU A 336 -7.25 3.31 25.84
CA GLU A 336 -6.25 3.17 26.91
C GLU A 336 -5.03 4.09 26.70
N LEU A 337 -4.61 4.27 25.43
CA LEU A 337 -3.43 5.07 25.08
C LEU A 337 -3.71 6.59 25.04
N PHE A 338 -4.90 7.01 24.61
CA PHE A 338 -5.18 8.42 24.32
C PHE A 338 -6.35 9.03 25.10
N ASP A 339 -7.10 8.23 25.85
CA ASP A 339 -8.24 8.67 26.66
C ASP A 339 -8.24 7.97 28.02
N HIS A 340 -7.49 8.53 28.97
CA HIS A 340 -7.33 7.97 30.33
C HIS A 340 -8.62 7.94 31.17
N ASN A 341 -9.78 8.33 30.60
CA ASN A 341 -11.08 8.34 31.27
C ASN A 341 -12.05 7.24 30.74
N ALA A 342 -11.57 6.30 29.93
CA ALA A 342 -12.38 5.20 29.37
C ALA A 342 -12.60 4.02 30.34
#